data_AF-A0A1G0WSH7-F1
#
_entry.id   AF-A0A1G0WSH7-F1
#
_cell.length_a   1.000
_cell.length_b   1.000
_cell.length_c   1.000
_cell.angle_alpha   90.00
_cell.angle_beta   90.00
_cell.angle_gamma   90.00
#
_symmetry.space_group_name_H-M   'P 1'
#
loop_
_entity.id
_entity.type
_entity.pdbx_description
1 polymer ?
#
loop_
_entity_poly.entity_id
_entity_poly.type
_entity_poly.pdbx_seq_one_letter_code
_entity_poly.pdbx_strand_id
1 'polypeptide(L)'
;MQSFFPLKVGNWWIYEFYYLDANGNRTYKIQADSIIVTGLDTINGKPCYVLVEKCVEGSCYPDTEYYFNEGGRLYHYTAPGMHGKNPRDWYILANLKSYNWDMFSVYDTLPHGNNPSFLHAVANINNNFETKILFNGDTINCRNFSRKYKYTNRFMGLDGDTIENTIRRYETQFYYAKYIGIINQKNMYFEGYNSLTNKGVEKVLIDYGPK
;
A
#
# COMPACT_ATOMS: atom_id res chain seq x y z
N MET A 1 -0.93 -9.80 -19.64
CA MET A 1 -1.74 -9.54 -18.41
C MET A 1 -0.97 -9.81 -17.12
N GLN A 2 0.10 -10.63 -17.13
CA GLN A 2 1.11 -10.80 -16.06
C GLN A 2 2.09 -9.61 -15.86
N SER A 3 1.85 -8.47 -16.53
CA SER A 3 2.86 -7.44 -16.78
C SER A 3 2.85 -6.26 -15.81
N PHE A 4 1.91 -6.25 -14.86
CA PHE A 4 1.64 -5.09 -13.99
C PHE A 4 2.21 -5.21 -12.57
N PHE A 5 2.90 -6.30 -12.28
CA PHE A 5 3.79 -6.47 -11.13
C PHE A 5 4.46 -7.78 -11.51
N PRO A 6 5.74 -7.79 -11.90
CA PRO A 6 6.37 -9.01 -12.37
C PRO A 6 6.59 -9.94 -11.17
N LEU A 7 5.50 -10.58 -10.75
CA LEU A 7 5.46 -11.59 -9.72
C LEU A 7 6.00 -12.86 -10.35
N LYS A 8 7.31 -12.95 -10.43
CA LYS A 8 8.03 -14.15 -10.87
C LYS A 8 9.09 -14.42 -9.82
N VAL A 9 9.25 -15.68 -9.43
CA VAL A 9 10.27 -16.06 -8.46
C VAL A 9 11.65 -15.60 -8.95
N GLY A 10 12.39 -14.96 -8.05
CA GLY A 10 13.66 -14.29 -8.34
C GLY A 10 13.53 -12.79 -8.57
N ASN A 11 12.34 -12.26 -8.87
CA ASN A 11 12.10 -10.82 -8.99
C ASN A 11 12.37 -10.09 -7.68
N TRP A 12 13.04 -8.95 -7.79
CA TRP A 12 13.43 -8.13 -6.67
C TRP A 12 13.42 -6.64 -7.01
N TRP A 13 13.29 -5.83 -5.98
CA TRP A 13 13.31 -4.37 -6.03
C TRP A 13 14.05 -3.85 -4.82
N ILE A 14 14.79 -2.77 -4.99
CA ILE A 14 15.39 -2.02 -3.89
C ILE A 14 14.79 -0.62 -3.90
N TYR A 15 14.34 -0.20 -2.73
CA TYR A 15 13.67 1.07 -2.50
C TYR A 15 14.37 1.87 -1.43
N GLU A 16 14.48 3.17 -1.63
CA GLU A 16 14.79 4.11 -0.56
C GLU A 16 13.52 4.75 -0.02
N PHE A 17 13.52 4.98 1.28
CA PHE A 17 12.43 5.60 2.01
C PHE A 17 12.85 6.96 2.54
N TYR A 18 11.97 7.94 2.44
CA TYR A 18 12.20 9.31 2.88
C TYR A 18 11.03 9.82 3.70
N TYR A 19 11.30 10.60 4.74
CA TYR A 19 10.28 11.45 5.35
C TYR A 19 10.00 12.66 4.47
N LEU A 20 8.74 13.10 4.50
CA LEU A 20 8.28 14.27 3.78
C LEU A 20 7.79 15.36 4.74
N ASP A 21 8.03 16.62 4.39
CA ASP A 21 7.39 17.78 5.01
C ASP A 21 5.90 17.91 4.58
N ALA A 22 5.22 18.94 5.06
CA ALA A 22 3.81 19.23 4.71
C ALA A 22 3.58 19.51 3.21
N ASN A 23 4.62 19.89 2.48
CA ASN A 23 4.57 20.22 1.06
C ASN A 23 4.98 19.02 0.18
N GLY A 24 5.33 17.88 0.77
CA GLY A 24 5.75 16.68 0.05
C GLY A 24 7.21 16.71 -0.41
N ASN A 25 8.05 17.56 0.19
CA ASN A 25 9.49 17.61 -0.03
C ASN A 25 10.21 16.64 0.93
N ARG A 26 11.26 15.98 0.44
CA ARG A 26 12.10 15.09 1.26
C ARG A 26 12.83 15.88 2.33
N THR A 27 12.73 15.44 3.57
CA THR A 27 13.46 16.03 4.71
C THR A 27 14.60 15.14 5.18
N TYR A 28 14.42 13.82 5.13
CA TYR A 28 15.37 12.86 5.68
C TYR A 28 15.24 11.49 4.99
N LYS A 29 16.37 10.83 4.66
CA LYS A 29 16.39 9.43 4.20
C LYS A 29 16.24 8.52 5.42
N ILE A 30 15.18 7.71 5.45
CA ILE A 30 14.84 6.79 6.53
C ILE A 30 15.74 5.56 6.47
N GLN A 31 15.65 4.81 5.37
CA GLN A 31 16.36 3.55 5.14
C GLN A 31 16.26 3.13 3.67
N ALA A 32 16.94 2.05 3.31
CA ALA A 32 16.73 1.34 2.06
C ALA A 32 16.28 -0.10 2.34
N ASP A 33 15.25 -0.56 1.66
CA ASP A 33 14.72 -1.92 1.78
C ASP A 33 14.66 -2.61 0.43
N SER A 34 14.80 -3.92 0.46
CA SER A 34 14.63 -4.82 -0.68
C SER A 34 13.37 -5.64 -0.53
N ILE A 35 12.70 -5.91 -1.64
CA ILE A 35 11.58 -6.84 -1.73
C ILE A 35 11.97 -7.90 -2.72
N ILE A 36 11.81 -9.18 -2.38
CA ILE A 36 12.19 -10.30 -3.25
C ILE A 36 11.03 -11.31 -3.32
N VAL A 37 10.64 -11.71 -4.52
CA VAL A 37 9.74 -12.84 -4.76
C VAL A 37 10.53 -14.14 -4.56
N THR A 38 10.33 -14.78 -3.42
CA THR A 38 11.15 -15.93 -3.00
C THR A 38 10.56 -17.27 -3.42
N GLY A 39 9.25 -17.32 -3.67
CA GLY A 39 8.58 -18.58 -3.98
C GLY A 39 7.11 -18.44 -4.31
N LEU A 40 6.46 -19.60 -4.32
CA LEU A 40 5.02 -19.76 -4.47
C LEU A 40 4.47 -20.47 -3.24
N ASP A 41 3.25 -20.16 -2.86
CA ASP A 41 2.51 -20.81 -1.78
C ASP A 41 1.02 -20.91 -2.14
N THR A 42 0.21 -21.50 -1.26
CA THR A 42 -1.24 -21.53 -1.38
C THR A 42 -1.89 -21.14 -0.05
N ILE A 43 -2.52 -19.97 -0.02
CA ILE A 43 -3.23 -19.48 1.17
C ILE A 43 -4.73 -19.41 0.84
N ASN A 44 -5.55 -20.02 1.71
CA ASN A 44 -7.00 -20.12 1.55
C ASN A 44 -7.43 -20.63 0.15
N GLY A 45 -6.68 -21.61 -0.37
CA GLY A 45 -6.95 -22.22 -1.68
C GLY A 45 -6.60 -21.35 -2.90
N LYS A 46 -5.96 -20.18 -2.70
CA LYS A 46 -5.47 -19.34 -3.80
C LYS A 46 -3.95 -19.50 -3.97
N PRO A 47 -3.46 -19.83 -5.17
CA PRO A 47 -2.03 -19.87 -5.43
C PRO A 47 -1.48 -18.45 -5.38
N CYS A 48 -0.42 -18.22 -4.59
CA CYS A 48 0.16 -16.91 -4.38
C CYS A 48 1.68 -16.91 -4.50
N TYR A 49 2.23 -15.72 -4.70
CA TYR A 49 3.65 -15.42 -4.66
C TYR A 49 4.01 -14.97 -3.25
N VAL A 50 5.14 -15.47 -2.76
CA VAL A 50 5.71 -15.08 -1.46
C VAL A 50 6.74 -13.99 -1.69
N LEU A 51 6.48 -12.80 -1.14
CA LEU A 51 7.38 -11.66 -1.18
C LEU A 51 8.01 -11.51 0.21
N VAL A 52 9.33 -11.38 0.25
CA VAL A 52 10.06 -11.15 1.49
C VAL A 52 10.69 -9.77 1.42
N GLU A 53 10.36 -8.93 2.39
CA GLU A 53 10.99 -7.63 2.58
C GLU A 53 12.19 -7.76 3.52
N LYS A 54 13.28 -7.08 3.19
CA LYS A 54 14.49 -7.00 4.02
C LYS A 54 15.10 -5.63 3.96
N CYS A 55 15.45 -5.07 5.11
CA CYS A 55 16.26 -3.85 5.14
C CYS A 55 17.63 -4.12 4.54
N VAL A 56 18.01 -3.31 3.56
CA VAL A 56 19.37 -3.27 2.99
C VAL A 56 20.30 -2.53 3.95
N GLU A 57 19.77 -1.49 4.61
CA GLU A 57 20.47 -0.70 5.62
C GLU A 57 19.80 -0.88 6.99
N GLY A 58 20.54 -1.42 7.97
CA GLY A 58 20.08 -1.55 9.36
C GLY A 58 19.60 -2.96 9.76
N SER A 59 18.96 -3.06 10.94
CA SER A 59 18.40 -4.30 11.47
C SER A 59 16.88 -4.21 11.53
N CYS A 60 16.20 -4.86 10.60
CA CYS A 60 14.77 -5.11 10.72
C CYS A 60 14.48 -6.61 10.57
N TYR A 61 13.37 -7.02 11.17
CA TYR A 61 12.86 -8.36 10.96
C TYR A 61 12.30 -8.44 9.54
N PRO A 62 12.64 -9.49 8.77
CA PRO A 62 12.07 -9.65 7.44
C PRO A 62 10.55 -9.76 7.54
N ASP A 63 9.86 -8.99 6.71
CA ASP A 63 8.42 -9.09 6.54
C ASP A 63 8.11 -10.07 5.40
N THR A 64 7.02 -10.80 5.50
CA THR A 64 6.56 -11.71 4.44
C THR A 64 5.14 -11.35 4.03
N GLU A 65 5.02 -10.91 2.78
CA GLU A 65 3.77 -10.56 2.15
C GLU A 65 3.38 -11.60 1.10
N TYR A 66 2.08 -11.71 0.82
CA TYR A 66 1.56 -12.68 -0.13
C TYR A 66 0.69 -11.99 -1.16
N TYR A 67 0.93 -12.30 -2.44
CA TYR A 67 0.22 -11.67 -3.55
C TYR A 67 -0.28 -12.72 -4.52
N PHE A 68 -1.48 -12.55 -5.07
CA PHE A 68 -1.88 -13.30 -6.26
C PHE A 68 -2.57 -12.38 -7.26
N ASN A 69 -2.57 -12.82 -8.52
CA ASN A 69 -3.29 -12.14 -9.58
C ASN A 69 -4.34 -13.07 -10.17
N GLU A 70 -5.60 -12.63 -10.16
CA GLU A 70 -6.70 -13.36 -10.76
C GLU A 70 -7.54 -12.42 -11.62
N GLY A 71 -7.68 -12.76 -12.90
CA GLY A 71 -8.51 -12.00 -13.82
C GLY A 71 -8.11 -10.52 -13.96
N GLY A 72 -6.82 -10.18 -13.77
CA GLY A 72 -6.32 -8.81 -13.84
C GLY A 72 -6.55 -8.00 -12.56
N ARG A 73 -6.94 -8.65 -11.46
CA ARG A 73 -6.96 -8.04 -10.13
C ARG A 73 -5.79 -8.59 -9.32
N LEU A 74 -5.00 -7.70 -8.75
CA LEU A 74 -3.95 -8.03 -7.80
C LEU A 74 -4.56 -8.02 -6.40
N TYR A 75 -4.33 -9.11 -5.68
CA TYR A 75 -4.76 -9.28 -4.31
C TYR A 75 -3.53 -9.32 -3.41
N HIS A 76 -3.70 -8.82 -2.20
CA HIS A 76 -2.72 -8.89 -1.14
C HIS A 76 -3.32 -9.62 0.06
N TYR A 77 -2.49 -10.38 0.77
CA TYR A 77 -2.84 -11.04 2.03
C TYR A 77 -1.80 -10.66 3.08
N THR A 78 -2.29 -10.06 4.16
CA THR A 78 -1.47 -9.72 5.32
C THR A 78 -1.52 -10.86 6.32
N ALA A 79 -0.37 -11.45 6.63
CA ALA A 79 -0.31 -12.53 7.60
C ALA A 79 -0.77 -12.07 9.00
N PRO A 80 -1.45 -12.94 9.77
CA PRO A 80 -1.85 -12.62 11.12
C PRO A 80 -0.64 -12.30 12.00
N GLY A 81 -0.64 -11.13 12.63
CA GLY A 81 0.37 -10.72 13.61
C GLY A 81 1.15 -9.44 13.28
N MET A 82 1.11 -8.94 12.05
CA MET A 82 1.98 -7.83 11.65
C MET A 82 1.43 -6.44 12.02
N HIS A 83 0.10 -6.28 12.11
CA HIS A 83 -0.52 -4.99 12.49
C HIS A 83 -1.75 -5.12 13.40
N GLY A 84 -1.81 -6.16 14.22
CA GLY A 84 -2.69 -6.22 15.40
C GLY A 84 -4.21 -6.29 15.19
N LYS A 85 -4.79 -6.06 13.99
CA LYS A 85 -6.25 -6.13 13.76
C LYS A 85 -6.58 -6.61 12.33
N ASN A 86 -7.55 -7.52 12.22
CA ASN A 86 -8.01 -8.38 11.09
C ASN A 86 -8.10 -7.78 9.66
N PRO A 87 -8.20 -8.58 8.56
CA PRO A 87 -8.71 -9.97 8.45
C PRO A 87 -7.76 -11.01 7.81
N ARG A 88 -8.06 -12.30 8.07
CA ARG A 88 -7.41 -13.49 7.46
C ARG A 88 -7.87 -13.74 6.03
N ASP A 89 -7.94 -12.71 5.20
CA ASP A 89 -8.49 -12.86 3.86
C ASP A 89 -7.80 -11.97 2.83
N TRP A 90 -7.97 -12.37 1.58
CA TRP A 90 -7.44 -11.69 0.41
C TRP A 90 -8.23 -10.42 0.13
N TYR A 91 -7.54 -9.29 0.07
CA TYR A 91 -8.14 -8.04 -0.35
C TYR A 91 -7.55 -7.56 -1.67
N ILE A 92 -8.38 -6.90 -2.48
CA ILE A 92 -7.95 -6.34 -3.76
C ILE A 92 -7.02 -5.17 -3.45
N LEU A 93 -5.76 -5.29 -3.87
CA LEU A 93 -4.79 -4.21 -3.87
C LEU A 93 -4.90 -3.39 -5.16
N ALA A 94 -5.20 -4.07 -6.27
CA ALA A 94 -5.33 -3.42 -7.56
C ALA A 94 -6.29 -4.10 -8.55
N ASN A 95 -6.99 -3.35 -9.40
CA ASN A 95 -7.79 -3.87 -10.52
C ASN A 95 -7.27 -3.38 -11.87
N LEU A 96 -6.27 -4.05 -12.41
CA LEU A 96 -5.51 -3.68 -13.60
C LEU A 96 -6.33 -3.69 -14.91
N LYS A 97 -7.63 -4.03 -14.87
CA LYS A 97 -8.55 -4.00 -16.02
C LYS A 97 -9.40 -2.73 -16.10
N SER A 98 -9.79 -2.16 -14.96
CA SER A 98 -10.50 -0.87 -14.93
C SER A 98 -9.56 0.22 -14.44
N TYR A 99 -9.92 1.49 -14.60
CA TYR A 99 -9.10 2.62 -14.11
C TYR A 99 -9.73 3.37 -12.95
N ASN A 100 -10.90 2.89 -12.47
CA ASN A 100 -11.60 3.33 -11.27
C ASN A 100 -11.81 2.10 -10.39
N TRP A 101 -11.24 2.12 -9.18
CA TRP A 101 -11.31 1.01 -8.22
C TRP A 101 -11.87 1.52 -6.91
N ASP A 102 -13.00 0.95 -6.49
CA ASP A 102 -13.46 1.04 -5.12
C ASP A 102 -12.80 -0.10 -4.34
N MET A 103 -11.83 0.25 -3.49
CA MET A 103 -11.22 -0.77 -2.62
C MET A 103 -11.96 -0.77 -1.28
N PHE A 104 -12.80 -1.80 -1.14
CA PHE A 104 -13.45 -2.38 0.05
C PHE A 104 -13.69 -1.48 1.28
N SER A 105 -14.91 -1.54 1.81
CA SER A 105 -15.21 -1.18 3.19
C SER A 105 -14.82 -2.35 4.11
N VAL A 106 -13.76 -2.20 4.91
CA VAL A 106 -13.57 -3.10 6.07
C VAL A 106 -14.54 -2.63 7.13
N TYR A 107 -15.45 -3.50 7.55
CA TYR A 107 -16.21 -3.33 8.78
C TYR A 107 -15.46 -4.11 9.86
N ASP A 108 -14.79 -3.40 10.77
CA ASP A 108 -14.24 -4.02 11.97
C ASP A 108 -15.00 -3.51 13.19
N THR A 109 -15.68 -4.40 13.89
CA THR A 109 -16.26 -4.12 15.21
C THR A 109 -15.16 -4.26 16.24
N LEU A 110 -14.59 -3.14 16.66
CA LEU A 110 -13.60 -3.16 17.75
C LEU A 110 -14.27 -3.65 19.05
N PRO A 111 -13.64 -4.57 19.80
CA PRO A 111 -14.24 -5.17 21.01
C PRO A 111 -14.14 -4.25 22.25
N HIS A 112 -14.10 -2.93 22.09
CA HIS A 112 -13.93 -2.01 23.22
C HIS A 112 -15.25 -1.35 23.63
N GLY A 113 -15.97 -2.04 24.52
CA GLY A 113 -17.09 -1.51 25.28
C GLY A 113 -18.46 -1.69 24.63
N ASN A 114 -19.52 -1.44 25.40
CA ASN A 114 -20.93 -1.63 25.04
C ASN A 114 -21.42 -0.78 23.85
N ASN A 115 -20.54 -0.04 23.17
CA ASN A 115 -20.87 0.73 21.97
C ASN A 115 -20.13 0.14 20.77
N PRO A 116 -20.85 -0.37 19.75
CA PRO A 116 -20.23 -0.89 18.55
C PRO A 116 -19.50 0.26 17.85
N SER A 117 -18.18 0.13 17.75
CA SER A 117 -17.33 1.07 17.00
C SER A 117 -17.06 0.44 15.64
N PHE A 118 -17.49 1.13 14.58
CA PHE A 118 -17.28 0.66 13.21
C PHE A 118 -16.15 1.45 12.57
N LEU A 119 -15.06 0.78 12.21
CA LEU A 119 -14.10 1.35 11.28
C LEU A 119 -14.70 1.29 9.88
N HIS A 120 -14.65 2.38 9.13
CA HIS A 120 -14.98 2.41 7.71
C HIS A 120 -13.80 3.02 6.94
N ALA A 121 -13.26 2.26 5.98
CA ALA A 121 -12.21 2.71 5.09
C ALA A 121 -12.78 2.91 3.68
N VAL A 122 -12.58 4.09 3.10
CA VAL A 122 -12.90 4.36 1.69
C VAL A 122 -11.61 4.66 0.96
N ALA A 123 -11.36 3.96 -0.15
CA ALA A 123 -10.24 4.18 -1.04
C ALA A 123 -10.73 4.46 -2.47
N ASN A 124 -10.52 5.70 -2.93
CA ASN A 124 -10.82 6.10 -4.31
C ASN A 124 -9.51 6.17 -5.09
N ILE A 125 -9.41 5.43 -6.20
CA ILE A 125 -8.23 5.45 -7.07
C ILE A 125 -8.55 6.18 -8.38
N ASN A 126 -7.77 7.22 -8.67
CA ASN A 126 -7.84 7.97 -9.92
C ASN A 126 -6.59 7.67 -10.77
N ASN A 127 -6.81 7.23 -12.02
CA ASN A 127 -5.76 7.17 -13.03
C ASN A 127 -5.62 8.54 -13.69
N ASN A 128 -4.54 9.24 -13.37
CA ASN A 128 -4.43 10.65 -13.73
C ASN A 128 -3.91 10.83 -15.17
N PHE A 129 -2.84 10.12 -15.57
CA PHE A 129 -2.25 10.20 -16.93
C PHE A 129 -1.02 9.27 -17.08
N GLU A 130 -0.59 9.06 -18.32
CA GLU A 130 0.72 8.47 -18.66
C GLU A 130 1.82 9.53 -18.60
N THR A 131 2.99 9.16 -18.10
CA THR A 131 4.14 10.05 -17.93
C THR A 131 5.45 9.31 -18.19
N LYS A 132 6.55 10.04 -18.25
CA LYS A 132 7.90 9.49 -18.42
C LYS A 132 8.76 9.92 -17.24
N ILE A 133 9.43 8.96 -16.61
CA ILE A 133 10.33 9.22 -15.49
C ILE A 133 11.74 8.80 -15.91
N LEU A 134 12.72 9.67 -15.63
CA LEU A 134 14.13 9.33 -15.77
C LEU A 134 14.55 8.48 -14.57
N PHE A 135 15.08 7.29 -14.82
CA PHE A 135 15.54 6.34 -13.82
C PHE A 135 16.85 5.72 -14.29
N ASN A 136 17.92 5.89 -13.52
CA ASN A 136 19.27 5.37 -13.83
C ASN A 136 19.74 5.68 -15.27
N GLY A 137 19.40 6.87 -15.79
CA GLY A 137 19.74 7.30 -17.15
C GLY A 137 18.76 6.83 -18.23
N ASP A 138 17.87 5.89 -17.92
CA ASP A 138 16.84 5.41 -18.83
C ASP A 138 15.51 6.15 -18.64
N THR A 139 14.77 6.36 -19.73
CA THR A 139 13.42 6.91 -19.66
C THR A 139 12.40 5.79 -19.57
N ILE A 140 11.71 5.70 -18.43
CA ILE A 140 10.69 4.70 -18.15
C ILE A 140 9.30 5.29 -18.36
N ASN A 141 8.49 4.63 -19.19
CA ASN A 141 7.07 4.95 -19.33
C ASN A 141 6.32 4.49 -18.08
N CYS A 142 5.71 5.46 -17.40
CA CYS A 142 4.99 5.27 -16.16
C CYS A 142 3.55 5.73 -16.29
N ARG A 143 2.71 5.28 -15.36
CA ARG A 143 1.36 5.79 -15.17
C ARG A 143 1.20 6.30 -13.75
N ASN A 144 0.56 7.45 -13.60
CA ASN A 144 0.35 8.09 -12.32
C ASN A 144 -1.01 7.71 -11.73
N PHE A 145 -1.01 7.27 -10.50
CA PHE A 145 -2.21 6.92 -9.73
C PHE A 145 -2.26 7.75 -8.45
N SER A 146 -3.46 8.13 -8.04
CA SER A 146 -3.71 8.71 -6.73
C SER A 146 -4.78 7.92 -5.98
N ARG A 147 -4.55 7.66 -4.69
CA ARG A 147 -5.47 6.97 -3.79
C ARG A 147 -5.75 7.87 -2.59
N LYS A 148 -7.01 8.16 -2.30
CA LYS A 148 -7.40 8.88 -1.07
C LYS A 148 -8.00 7.92 -0.07
N TYR A 149 -7.55 7.99 1.18
CA TYR A 149 -8.06 7.17 2.27
C TYR A 149 -8.70 8.04 3.33
N LYS A 150 -9.90 7.62 3.74
CA LYS A 150 -10.58 8.16 4.91
C LYS A 150 -10.94 6.98 5.81
N TYR A 151 -10.47 7.02 7.05
CA TYR A 151 -10.85 6.09 8.11
C TYR A 151 -11.74 6.83 9.09
N THR A 152 -12.96 6.35 9.24
CA THR A 152 -13.90 6.91 10.20
C THR A 152 -14.32 5.88 11.22
N ASN A 153 -14.49 6.32 12.47
CA ASN A 153 -15.22 5.59 13.47
C ASN A 153 -16.66 6.09 13.47
N ARG A 154 -17.62 5.17 13.50
CA ARG A 154 -19.01 5.49 13.81
C ARG A 154 -19.38 4.95 15.18
N PHE A 155 -20.02 5.79 15.98
CA PHE A 155 -20.57 5.44 17.29
C PHE A 155 -22.04 5.84 17.35
N MET A 156 -22.84 5.05 18.06
CA MET A 156 -24.22 5.43 18.38
C MET A 156 -24.21 6.27 19.66
N GLY A 157 -24.74 7.49 19.58
CA GLY A 157 -24.96 8.37 20.72
C GLY A 157 -26.13 7.87 21.58
N LEU A 158 -26.22 8.39 22.80
CA LEU A 158 -27.27 8.04 23.77
C LEU A 158 -28.68 8.36 23.25
N ASP A 159 -28.80 9.35 22.37
CA ASP A 159 -30.06 9.80 21.76
C ASP A 159 -30.42 8.99 20.50
N GLY A 160 -29.64 7.97 20.14
CA GLY A 160 -29.82 7.14 18.93
C GLY A 160 -29.16 7.70 17.67
N ASP A 161 -28.60 8.92 17.72
CA ASP A 161 -27.88 9.51 16.60
C ASP A 161 -26.56 8.79 16.32
N THR A 162 -26.18 8.69 15.04
CA THR A 162 -24.86 8.17 14.66
C THR A 162 -23.85 9.31 14.53
N ILE A 163 -22.79 9.26 15.32
CA ILE A 163 -21.67 10.21 15.25
C ILE A 163 -20.56 9.57 14.43
N GLU A 164 -20.15 10.23 13.34
CA GLU A 164 -18.97 9.85 12.55
C GLU A 164 -17.78 10.74 12.91
N ASN A 165 -16.67 10.13 13.32
CA ASN A 165 -15.41 10.84 13.58
C ASN A 165 -14.33 10.34 12.62
N THR A 166 -13.65 11.24 11.92
CA THR A 166 -12.52 10.88 11.05
C THR A 166 -11.28 10.69 11.91
N ILE A 167 -10.78 9.46 11.96
CA ILE A 167 -9.63 9.11 12.78
C ILE A 167 -8.35 9.31 11.99
N ARG A 168 -8.38 9.03 10.69
CA ARG A 168 -7.19 9.09 9.84
C ARG A 168 -7.56 9.47 8.42
N ARG A 169 -6.78 10.39 7.85
CA ARG A 169 -6.86 10.76 6.44
C ARG A 169 -5.46 10.80 5.85
N TYR A 170 -5.26 10.10 4.75
CA TYR A 170 -4.03 10.20 3.96
C TYR A 170 -4.30 10.02 2.48
N GLU A 171 -3.39 10.57 1.69
CA GLU A 171 -3.41 10.43 0.24
C GLU A 171 -2.12 9.78 -0.21
N THR A 172 -2.24 8.79 -1.09
CA THR A 172 -1.11 8.16 -1.76
C THR A 172 -1.08 8.65 -3.20
N GLN A 173 0.08 9.04 -3.69
CA GLN A 173 0.35 9.16 -5.12
C GLN A 173 1.42 8.14 -5.48
N PHE A 174 1.28 7.43 -6.59
CA PHE A 174 2.32 6.50 -7.03
C PHE A 174 2.44 6.43 -8.55
N TYR A 175 3.67 6.23 -8.99
CA TYR A 175 4.03 6.00 -10.37
C TYR A 175 4.34 4.55 -10.58
N TYR A 176 3.66 3.98 -11.56
CA TYR A 176 3.73 2.57 -11.89
C TYR A 176 4.27 2.38 -13.30
N ALA A 177 5.30 1.57 -13.45
CA ALA A 177 5.88 1.20 -14.75
C ALA A 177 5.61 -0.27 -15.05
N LYS A 178 5.08 -0.54 -16.25
CA LYS A 178 4.82 -1.90 -16.72
C LYS A 178 6.11 -2.72 -16.73
N TYR A 179 6.03 -3.96 -16.28
CA TYR A 179 7.13 -4.92 -16.12
C TYR A 179 8.16 -4.58 -15.06
N ILE A 180 8.05 -3.42 -14.41
CA ILE A 180 8.94 -3.05 -13.32
C ILE A 180 8.15 -3.10 -12.03
N GLY A 181 7.13 -2.26 -11.88
CA GLY A 181 6.43 -2.12 -10.60
C GLY A 181 6.20 -0.66 -10.23
N ILE A 182 6.09 -0.41 -8.93
CA ILE A 182 6.07 0.94 -8.38
C ILE A 182 7.48 1.53 -8.50
N ILE A 183 7.61 2.66 -9.19
CA ILE A 183 8.85 3.43 -9.34
C ILE A 183 8.98 4.46 -8.23
N ASN A 184 7.86 5.06 -7.85
CA ASN A 184 7.81 6.09 -6.83
C ASN A 184 6.43 6.08 -6.16
N GLN A 185 6.38 6.27 -4.85
CA GLN A 185 5.14 6.39 -4.10
C GLN A 185 5.32 7.43 -2.99
N LYS A 186 4.40 8.38 -2.89
CA LYS A 186 4.30 9.35 -1.80
C LYS A 186 3.01 9.10 -1.01
N ASN A 187 3.12 9.00 0.30
CA ASN A 187 2.00 8.94 1.23
C ASN A 187 2.01 10.23 2.06
N MET A 188 0.95 11.03 1.97
CA MET A 188 0.77 12.28 2.71
C MET A 188 -0.31 12.11 3.78
N TYR A 189 0.01 12.37 5.04
CA TYR A 189 -0.88 12.24 6.19
C TYR A 189 -1.45 13.59 6.59
N PHE A 190 -2.79 13.68 6.68
CA PHE A 190 -3.50 14.92 6.99
C PHE A 190 -4.14 14.90 8.37
N GLU A 191 -4.63 13.74 8.82
CA GLU A 191 -5.36 13.58 10.09
C GLU A 191 -4.94 12.25 10.75
N GLY A 192 -4.93 12.20 12.09
CA GLY A 192 -4.77 10.95 12.85
C GLY A 192 -3.36 10.52 13.23
N TYR A 193 -2.33 11.22 12.76
CA TYR A 193 -0.95 11.04 13.19
C TYR A 193 -0.54 12.25 14.04
N ASN A 194 -0.78 12.16 15.35
CA ASN A 194 -0.73 13.28 16.28
C ASN A 194 0.68 13.76 16.70
N SER A 195 1.78 13.32 16.09
CA SER A 195 3.08 13.56 16.75
C SER A 195 4.33 13.82 15.90
N LEU A 196 4.30 13.97 14.57
CA LEU A 196 5.56 14.17 13.84
C LEU A 196 5.55 15.39 12.91
N THR A 197 6.66 16.12 12.96
CA THR A 197 7.10 17.16 12.00
C THR A 197 7.05 16.68 10.55
N ASN A 198 7.09 15.35 10.34
CA ASN A 198 6.95 14.72 9.04
C ASN A 198 5.47 14.46 8.72
N LYS A 199 5.02 14.99 7.59
CA LYS A 199 3.64 14.87 7.08
C LYS A 199 3.50 13.82 5.99
N GLY A 200 4.55 13.08 5.69
CA GLY A 200 4.47 11.99 4.73
C GLY A 200 5.69 11.08 4.72
N VAL A 201 5.58 10.04 3.91
CA VAL A 201 6.67 9.12 3.57
C VAL A 201 6.69 8.92 2.06
N GLU A 202 7.88 8.96 1.46
CA GLU A 202 8.12 8.63 0.07
C GLU A 202 8.94 7.35 -0.04
N LYS A 203 8.56 6.48 -0.97
CA LYS A 203 9.27 5.26 -1.37
C LYS A 203 9.71 5.42 -2.82
N VAL A 204 10.99 5.27 -3.11
CA VAL A 204 11.58 5.48 -4.45
C VAL A 204 12.36 4.26 -4.85
N LEU A 205 12.06 3.69 -6.02
CA LEU A 205 12.85 2.61 -6.58
C LEU A 205 14.25 3.13 -6.89
N ILE A 206 15.27 2.38 -6.53
CA ILE A 206 16.67 2.66 -6.87
C ILE A 206 17.31 1.57 -7.71
N ASP A 207 16.82 0.32 -7.59
CA ASP A 207 17.27 -0.81 -8.40
C ASP A 207 16.22 -1.91 -8.45
N TYR A 208 16.27 -2.79 -9.46
CA TYR A 208 15.34 -3.92 -9.60
C TYR A 208 15.89 -5.03 -10.51
N GLY A 209 15.34 -6.24 -10.37
CA GLY A 209 15.64 -7.38 -11.22
C GLY A 209 14.65 -8.54 -11.05
N PRO A 210 14.92 -9.72 -11.65
CA PRO A 210 15.73 -9.92 -12.82
C PRO A 210 14.99 -9.29 -14.02
N LYS A 211 15.76 -8.77 -14.95
CA LYS A 211 15.23 -8.28 -16.23
C LYS A 211 14.55 -9.39 -17.02
#